data_AF-C0GJY7-F1
#
_entry.id   AF-C0GJY7-F1
#
_cell.length_a   1.000
_cell.length_b   1.000
_cell.length_c   1.000
_cell.angle_alpha   90.00
_cell.angle_beta   90.00
_cell.angle_gamma   90.00
#
_symmetry.space_group_name_H-M   'P 1'
#
loop_
_entity.id
_entity.type
_entity.pdbx_description
1 polymer ?
#
loop_
_entity_poly.entity_id
_entity_poly.type
_entity_poly.pdbx_seq_one_letter_code
_entity_poly.pdbx_strand_id
1 'polypeptide(L)'
;MTIKKSILTAALVTSLAAGSVVAAPTVNVSPTPLAGTLKVAELCREQRDPIKMLEMKKERVQQKYKAGEITRQEADELTAKLDAKIKKVEEFNQLKPEDKKEWLLNHLTEKVNRKVKEGKISEEKGRELVEHFTEKINEWDGKGYPDLGKRRR
;
A
#
# COMPACT_ATOMS: atom_id res chain seq x y z
N MET A 1 -15.86 -0.65 -61.48
CA MET A 1 -17.33 -0.60 -61.64
C MET A 1 -17.88 -0.18 -60.27
N THR A 2 -17.94 1.10 -59.88
CA THR A 2 -18.81 2.20 -60.40
C THR A 2 -20.24 1.65 -60.57
N ILE A 3 -21.34 2.15 -59.97
CA ILE A 3 -21.86 3.49 -59.60
C ILE A 3 -23.06 3.16 -58.63
N LYS A 4 -23.50 3.88 -57.58
CA LYS A 4 -24.26 5.15 -57.57
C LYS A 4 -24.49 5.64 -56.13
N LYS A 5 -24.19 6.92 -55.94
CA LYS A 5 -24.77 7.80 -54.92
C LYS A 5 -26.21 8.09 -55.33
N SER A 6 -27.15 8.01 -54.38
CA SER A 6 -28.47 8.61 -54.48
C SER A 6 -28.61 9.64 -53.36
N ILE A 7 -29.18 10.77 -53.76
CA ILE A 7 -29.23 12.05 -53.07
C ILE A 7 -30.66 12.25 -52.55
N LEU A 8 -30.81 13.09 -51.51
CA LEU A 8 -31.98 13.90 -51.16
C LEU A 8 -33.20 13.17 -50.59
N THR A 9 -33.57 13.50 -49.35
CA THR A 9 -34.69 14.44 -49.08
C THR A 9 -34.82 14.76 -47.60
N ALA A 10 -35.02 16.05 -47.32
CA ALA A 10 -35.32 16.58 -46.00
C ALA A 10 -36.78 16.31 -45.62
N ALA A 11 -37.01 16.01 -44.34
CA ALA A 11 -38.32 16.20 -43.72
C ALA A 11 -38.12 16.71 -42.29
N LEU A 12 -38.31 18.02 -42.15
CA LEU A 12 -38.49 18.72 -40.89
C LEU A 12 -39.84 18.28 -40.30
N VAL A 13 -39.83 17.62 -39.14
CA VAL A 13 -41.04 17.45 -38.32
C VAL A 13 -40.69 17.85 -36.89
N THR A 14 -41.03 19.10 -36.58
CA THR A 14 -41.26 19.57 -35.22
C THR A 14 -42.46 18.82 -34.63
N SER A 15 -42.24 17.99 -33.62
CA SER A 15 -43.30 17.66 -32.66
C SER A 15 -42.88 18.11 -31.27
N LEU A 16 -43.56 19.15 -30.83
CA LEU A 16 -43.60 19.62 -29.45
C LEU A 16 -44.49 18.62 -28.69
N ALA A 17 -43.92 17.82 -27.81
CA ALA A 17 -44.68 17.01 -26.87
C ALA A 17 -44.26 17.36 -25.45
N ALA A 18 -45.18 18.05 -24.78
CA ALA A 18 -45.11 18.39 -23.38
C ALA A 18 -45.22 17.13 -22.49
N GLY A 19 -44.49 17.15 -21.38
CA GLY A 19 -44.91 16.57 -20.10
C GLY A 19 -44.70 15.07 -19.91
N SER A 20 -43.65 14.72 -19.16
CA SER A 20 -43.80 14.00 -17.90
C SER A 20 -42.56 14.21 -17.05
N VAL A 21 -42.76 14.88 -15.92
CA VAL A 21 -41.74 15.13 -14.90
C VAL A 21 -41.41 13.78 -14.26
N VAL A 22 -40.27 13.21 -14.64
CA VAL A 22 -39.69 12.09 -13.88
C VAL A 22 -38.90 12.73 -12.74
N ALA A 23 -39.53 12.84 -11.57
CA ALA A 23 -38.83 13.12 -10.33
C ALA A 23 -38.02 11.88 -9.93
N ALA A 24 -36.90 11.65 -10.60
CA ALA A 24 -35.83 10.85 -10.04
C ALA A 24 -35.06 11.76 -9.07
N PRO A 25 -34.84 11.38 -7.80
CA PRO A 25 -33.91 12.10 -6.96
C PRO A 25 -32.53 11.95 -7.59
N THR A 26 -32.10 12.96 -8.34
CA THR A 26 -30.69 13.17 -8.64
C THR A 26 -30.01 13.35 -7.30
N VAL A 27 -29.39 12.27 -6.81
CA VAL A 27 -28.40 12.35 -5.74
C VAL A 27 -27.26 13.15 -6.34
N ASN A 28 -27.32 14.46 -6.16
CA ASN A 28 -26.25 15.39 -6.48
C ASN A 28 -25.11 15.05 -5.52
N VAL A 29 -24.28 14.09 -5.90
CA VAL A 29 -23.00 13.84 -5.24
C VAL A 29 -22.08 14.97 -5.71
N SER A 30 -22.27 16.15 -5.12
CA SER A 30 -21.20 17.13 -5.05
C SER A 30 -19.98 16.43 -4.44
N PRO A 31 -18.82 16.38 -5.11
CA PRO A 31 -17.60 15.99 -4.43
C PRO A 31 -17.27 17.12 -3.46
N THR A 32 -17.73 16.98 -2.22
CA THR A 32 -17.22 17.78 -1.11
C THR A 32 -15.71 17.60 -1.12
N PRO A 33 -14.90 18.66 -1.23
CA PRO A 33 -13.47 18.52 -1.12
C PRO A 33 -13.19 17.99 0.29
N LEU A 34 -12.69 16.75 0.35
CA LEU A 34 -12.24 16.10 1.57
C LEU A 34 -11.14 16.97 2.19
N ALA A 35 -11.51 17.81 3.15
CA ALA A 35 -10.59 18.57 3.98
C ALA A 35 -9.62 17.66 4.79
N GLY A 36 -9.81 16.33 4.74
CA GLY A 36 -8.94 15.33 5.37
C GLY A 36 -7.74 14.86 4.54
N THR A 37 -7.69 15.10 3.22
CA THR A 37 -6.65 14.53 2.35
C THR A 37 -5.28 15.17 2.55
N LEU A 38 -5.23 16.44 2.97
CA LEU A 38 -3.96 17.16 3.23
C LEU A 38 -3.29 16.72 4.54
N LYS A 39 -4.06 16.51 5.62
CA LYS A 39 -3.49 16.15 6.94
C LYS A 39 -2.83 14.77 6.98
N VAL A 40 -3.38 13.77 6.29
CA VAL A 40 -2.86 12.38 6.35
C VAL A 40 -1.54 12.21 5.59
N ALA A 41 -1.34 12.99 4.52
CA ALA A 41 -0.09 12.98 3.76
C ALA A 41 1.08 13.64 4.52
N GLU A 42 0.79 14.70 5.28
CA GLU A 42 1.77 15.43 6.08
C GLU A 42 2.21 14.64 7.33
N LEU A 43 1.26 13.99 8.03
CA LEU A 43 1.54 13.13 9.19
C LEU A 43 2.41 11.88 8.86
N CYS A 44 2.37 11.37 7.62
CA CYS A 44 3.18 10.20 7.22
C CYS A 44 4.70 10.46 7.27
N ARG A 45 5.13 11.72 7.35
CA ARG A 45 6.56 12.08 7.37
C ARG A 45 7.14 12.20 8.78
N GLU A 46 6.30 12.39 9.79
CA GLU A 46 6.75 12.70 11.16
C GLU A 46 6.53 11.57 12.18
N GLN A 47 5.67 10.58 11.89
CA GLN A 47 5.47 9.48 12.83
C GLN A 47 6.61 8.47 12.81
N ARG A 48 7.33 8.39 13.95
CA ARG A 48 8.37 7.39 14.20
C ARG A 48 7.85 6.05 14.72
N ASP A 49 6.61 6.00 15.22
CA ASP A 49 6.05 4.78 15.79
C ASP A 49 5.59 3.82 14.67
N PRO A 50 6.11 2.58 14.62
CA PRO A 50 5.85 1.66 13.52
C PRO A 50 4.38 1.22 13.44
N ILE A 51 3.70 1.09 14.58
CA ILE A 51 2.27 0.74 14.64
C ILE A 51 1.42 1.87 14.09
N LYS A 52 1.61 3.10 14.58
CA LYS A 52 0.84 4.26 14.10
C LYS A 52 1.04 4.51 12.60
N MET A 53 2.26 4.33 12.10
CA MET A 53 2.55 4.39 10.66
C MET A 53 1.77 3.34 9.84
N LEU A 54 1.51 2.16 10.41
CA LEU A 54 0.70 1.12 9.77
C LEU A 54 -0.80 1.45 9.85
N GLU A 55 -1.28 1.97 10.98
CA GLU A 55 -2.66 2.46 11.15
C GLU A 55 -2.98 3.58 10.16
N MET A 56 -2.10 4.57 10.05
CA MET A 56 -2.20 5.64 9.05
C MET A 56 -2.27 5.10 7.61
N LYS A 57 -1.52 4.05 7.30
CA LYS A 57 -1.62 3.40 5.97
C LYS A 57 -2.99 2.76 5.77
N LYS A 58 -3.62 2.19 6.81
CA LYS A 58 -4.99 1.67 6.71
C LYS A 58 -5.96 2.80 6.39
N GLU A 59 -5.83 3.95 7.05
CA GLU A 59 -6.67 5.12 6.74
C GLU A 59 -6.50 5.58 5.30
N ARG A 60 -5.27 5.59 4.77
CA ARG A 60 -5.01 5.93 3.36
C ARG A 60 -5.64 4.92 2.39
N VAL A 61 -5.62 3.63 2.71
CA VAL A 61 -6.31 2.60 1.91
C VAL A 61 -7.81 2.89 1.90
N GLN A 62 -8.40 3.20 3.05
CA GLN A 62 -9.82 3.55 3.15
C GLN A 62 -10.17 4.84 2.38
N GLN A 63 -9.29 5.84 2.39
CA GLN A 63 -9.46 7.06 1.59
C GLN A 63 -9.43 6.75 0.09
N LYS A 64 -8.47 5.94 -0.37
CA LYS A 64 -8.39 5.50 -1.77
C LYS A 64 -9.63 4.73 -2.22
N TYR A 65 -10.16 3.87 -1.35
CA TYR A 65 -11.40 3.15 -1.62
C TYR A 65 -12.59 4.10 -1.74
N LYS A 66 -12.74 5.05 -0.80
CA LYS A 66 -13.80 6.08 -0.85
C LYS A 66 -13.68 7.00 -2.07
N ALA A 67 -12.46 7.27 -2.52
CA ALA A 67 -12.18 8.04 -3.73
C ALA A 67 -12.40 7.26 -5.03
N GLY A 68 -12.68 5.95 -4.95
CA GLY A 68 -12.85 5.07 -6.11
C GLY A 68 -11.54 4.74 -6.85
N GLU A 69 -10.37 5.02 -6.25
CA GLU A 69 -9.06 4.70 -6.83
C GLU A 69 -8.72 3.21 -6.79
N ILE A 70 -9.33 2.48 -5.85
CA ILE A 70 -9.14 1.05 -5.66
C ILE A 70 -10.50 0.37 -5.47
N THR A 71 -10.56 -0.90 -5.83
CA THR A 71 -11.74 -1.73 -5.61
C THR A 71 -11.89 -2.13 -4.14
N ARG A 72 -13.08 -2.61 -3.75
CA ARG A 72 -13.32 -3.12 -2.40
C ARG A 72 -12.40 -4.29 -2.05
N GLN A 73 -12.22 -5.22 -2.99
CA GLN A 73 -11.35 -6.38 -2.79
C GLN A 73 -9.89 -5.96 -2.55
N GLU A 74 -9.36 -5.04 -3.35
CA GLU A 74 -8.01 -4.51 -3.15
C GLU A 74 -7.86 -3.79 -1.80
N ALA A 75 -8.87 -3.02 -1.40
CA ALA A 75 -8.88 -2.35 -0.10
C ALA A 75 -8.85 -3.36 1.06
N ASP A 76 -9.65 -4.42 0.97
CA ASP A 76 -9.72 -5.48 1.98
C ASP A 76 -8.40 -6.26 2.04
N GLU A 77 -7.81 -6.62 0.90
CA GLU A 77 -6.50 -7.30 0.83
C GLU A 77 -5.37 -6.44 1.41
N LEU A 78 -5.33 -5.15 1.07
CA LEU A 78 -4.33 -4.22 1.61
C LEU A 78 -4.51 -4.02 3.11
N THR A 79 -5.74 -3.91 3.58
CA THR A 79 -6.06 -3.79 5.01
C THR A 79 -5.62 -5.03 5.77
N ALA A 80 -5.94 -6.23 5.27
CA ALA A 80 -5.52 -7.50 5.87
C ALA A 80 -3.98 -7.63 5.93
N LYS A 81 -3.27 -7.21 4.88
CA LYS A 81 -1.80 -7.18 4.86
C LYS A 81 -1.23 -6.19 5.89
N LEU A 82 -1.91 -5.08 6.16
CA LEU A 82 -1.49 -4.12 7.17
C LEU A 82 -1.76 -4.64 8.59
N ASP A 83 -2.92 -5.26 8.83
CA ASP A 83 -3.26 -5.87 10.11
C ASP A 83 -2.31 -6.99 10.49
N ALA A 84 -1.95 -7.86 9.53
CA ALA A 84 -0.94 -8.88 9.75
C ALA A 84 0.43 -8.28 10.13
N LYS A 85 0.81 -7.12 9.58
CA LYS A 85 2.04 -6.42 9.94
C LYS A 85 1.97 -5.80 11.32
N ILE A 86 0.84 -5.20 11.69
CA ILE A 86 0.63 -4.63 13.02
C ILE A 86 0.78 -5.74 14.06
N LYS A 87 0.07 -6.86 13.88
CA LYS A 87 0.16 -8.04 14.76
C LYS A 87 1.60 -8.54 14.91
N LYS A 88 2.34 -8.62 13.80
CA LYS A 88 3.75 -9.05 13.82
C LYS A 88 4.65 -8.08 14.62
N VAL A 89 4.39 -6.77 14.55
CA VAL A 89 5.12 -5.77 15.35
C VAL A 89 4.74 -5.87 16.82
N GLU A 90 3.47 -6.09 17.15
CA GLU A 90 3.00 -6.29 18.52
C GLU A 90 3.61 -7.55 19.15
N GLU A 91 3.54 -8.69 18.44
CA GLU A 91 4.18 -9.95 18.85
C GLU A 91 5.68 -9.74 19.06
N PHE A 92 6.36 -9.07 18.13
CA PHE A 92 7.78 -8.75 18.27
C PHE A 92 8.06 -7.90 19.51
N ASN A 93 7.24 -6.88 19.81
CA ASN A 93 7.45 -6.01 20.97
C ASN A 93 7.29 -6.76 22.29
N GLN A 94 6.44 -7.80 22.34
CA GLN A 94 6.20 -8.65 23.52
C GLN A 94 7.35 -9.64 23.81
N LEU A 95 8.21 -9.93 22.83
CA LEU A 95 9.34 -10.85 23.01
C LEU A 95 10.40 -10.28 23.96
N LYS A 96 11.14 -11.18 24.64
CA LYS A 96 12.32 -10.82 25.42
C LYS A 96 13.45 -10.37 24.50
N PRO A 97 14.43 -9.57 24.99
CA PRO A 97 15.55 -9.10 24.18
C PRO A 97 16.30 -10.22 23.44
N GLU A 98 16.52 -11.36 24.10
CA GLU A 98 17.18 -12.53 23.52
C GLU A 98 16.36 -13.14 22.37
N ASP A 99 15.08 -13.39 22.62
CA ASP A 99 14.14 -13.92 21.62
C ASP A 99 14.00 -12.97 20.42
N LYS A 100 14.06 -11.65 20.64
CA LYS A 100 14.05 -10.62 19.58
C LYS A 100 15.28 -10.74 18.68
N LYS A 101 16.46 -10.98 19.26
CA LYS A 101 17.71 -11.14 18.51
C LYS A 101 17.63 -12.39 17.62
N GLU A 102 17.22 -13.52 18.17
CA GLU A 102 17.07 -14.76 17.40
C GLU A 102 16.05 -14.60 16.27
N TRP A 103 14.90 -13.99 16.56
CA TRP A 103 13.87 -13.73 15.56
C TRP A 103 14.40 -12.86 14.42
N LEU A 104 15.15 -11.80 14.72
CA LEU A 104 15.74 -10.92 13.72
C LEU A 104 16.79 -11.66 12.88
N LEU A 105 17.65 -12.46 13.51
CA LEU A 105 18.67 -13.24 12.82
C LEU A 105 18.04 -14.23 11.85
N ASN A 106 17.05 -14.99 12.29
CA ASN A 106 16.33 -15.93 11.44
C ASN A 106 15.67 -15.21 10.27
N HIS A 107 14.97 -14.10 10.53
CA HIS A 107 14.28 -13.36 9.48
C HIS A 107 15.23 -12.75 8.44
N LEU A 108 16.38 -12.21 8.87
CA LEU A 108 17.39 -11.65 7.97
C LEU A 108 18.10 -12.76 7.19
N THR A 109 18.46 -13.86 7.84
CA THR A 109 19.12 -15.01 7.22
C THR A 109 18.23 -15.63 6.14
N GLU A 110 16.95 -15.85 6.41
CA GLU A 110 15.99 -16.32 5.41
C GLU A 110 15.90 -15.36 4.21
N LYS A 111 15.89 -14.05 4.46
CA LYS A 111 15.82 -13.04 3.40
C LYS A 111 17.08 -13.03 2.54
N VAL A 112 18.25 -13.21 3.15
CA VAL A 112 19.53 -13.33 2.44
C VAL A 112 19.58 -14.62 1.63
N ASN A 113 19.27 -15.76 2.25
CA ASN A 113 19.23 -17.07 1.58
C ASN A 113 18.27 -17.08 0.40
N ARG A 114 17.10 -16.42 0.53
CA ARG A 114 16.18 -16.26 -0.59
C ARG A 114 16.81 -15.44 -1.72
N LYS A 115 17.53 -14.36 -1.43
CA LYS A 115 18.23 -13.59 -2.48
C LYS A 115 19.37 -14.36 -3.15
N VAL A 116 20.08 -15.21 -2.40
CA VAL A 116 21.09 -16.14 -2.94
C VAL A 116 20.42 -17.12 -3.89
N LYS A 117 19.33 -17.78 -3.46
CA LYS A 117 18.55 -18.71 -4.28
C LYS A 117 17.97 -18.05 -5.54
N GLU A 118 17.54 -16.80 -5.43
CA GLU A 118 17.05 -16.00 -6.56
C GLU A 118 18.18 -15.50 -7.48
N GLY A 119 19.46 -15.79 -7.18
CA GLY A 119 20.62 -15.34 -7.95
C GLY A 119 20.88 -13.82 -7.88
N LYS A 120 20.24 -13.11 -6.95
CA LYS A 120 20.40 -11.65 -6.79
C LYS A 120 21.69 -11.25 -6.10
N ILE A 121 22.30 -12.18 -5.36
CA ILE A 121 23.59 -12.04 -4.69
C ILE A 121 24.33 -13.39 -4.77
N SER A 122 25.66 -13.37 -4.73
CA SER A 122 26.45 -14.60 -4.63
C SER A 122 26.30 -15.24 -3.25
N GLU A 123 26.60 -16.55 -3.15
CA GLU A 123 26.63 -17.27 -1.88
C GLU A 123 27.60 -16.64 -0.88
N GLU A 124 28.80 -16.26 -1.35
CA GLU A 124 29.81 -15.59 -0.54
C GLU A 124 29.29 -14.27 0.02
N LYS A 125 28.66 -13.43 -0.82
CA LYS A 125 28.07 -12.17 -0.37
C LYS A 125 26.90 -12.40 0.60
N GLY A 126 26.14 -13.48 0.39
CA GLY A 126 25.10 -13.91 1.31
C GLY A 126 25.67 -14.22 2.69
N ARG A 127 26.72 -15.02 2.76
CA ARG A 127 27.40 -15.37 4.01
C ARG A 127 27.95 -14.14 4.72
N GLU A 128 28.66 -13.25 4.00
CA GLU A 128 29.17 -11.99 4.57
C GLU A 128 28.04 -11.13 5.17
N LEU A 129 26.88 -11.06 4.49
CA LEU A 129 25.73 -10.31 5.00
C LEU A 129 25.16 -10.91 6.28
N VAL A 130 25.03 -12.25 6.34
CA VAL A 130 24.53 -12.95 7.53
C VAL A 130 25.47 -12.73 8.71
N GLU A 131 26.78 -12.84 8.50
CA GLU A 131 27.79 -12.60 9.53
C GLU A 131 27.71 -11.16 10.06
N HIS A 132 27.70 -10.17 9.16
CA HIS A 132 27.56 -8.76 9.55
C HIS A 132 26.26 -8.47 10.31
N PHE A 133 25.13 -9.07 9.92
CA PHE A 133 23.89 -8.95 10.67
C PHE A 133 23.99 -9.60 12.05
N THR A 134 24.69 -10.72 12.16
CA THR A 134 24.91 -11.44 13.43
C THR A 134 25.68 -10.59 14.42
N GLU A 135 26.79 -9.99 14.00
CA GLU A 135 27.56 -9.07 14.84
C GLU A 135 26.71 -7.90 15.33
N LYS A 136 25.99 -7.23 14.42
CA LYS A 136 25.17 -6.05 14.76
C LYS A 136 24.01 -6.38 15.70
N ILE A 137 23.38 -7.52 15.54
CA ILE A 137 22.26 -7.94 16.39
C ILE A 137 22.77 -8.37 17.78
N ASN A 138 23.96 -8.96 17.86
CA ASN A 138 24.57 -9.28 19.15
C ASN A 138 24.90 -8.01 19.95
N GLU A 139 25.43 -6.98 19.30
CA GLU A 139 25.70 -5.65 19.88
C GLU A 139 24.43 -4.84 20.22
N TRP A 140 23.29 -5.21 19.66
CA TRP A 140 22.05 -4.45 19.82
C TRP A 140 21.44 -4.63 21.23
N ASP A 141 20.92 -3.53 21.78
CA ASP A 141 20.36 -3.41 23.14
C ASP A 141 18.92 -3.94 23.27
N GLY A 142 18.33 -4.43 22.18
CA GLY A 142 16.96 -4.92 22.15
C GLY A 142 15.90 -3.80 22.07
N LYS A 143 16.33 -2.53 21.94
CA LYS A 143 15.43 -1.37 21.87
C LYS A 143 15.39 -0.80 20.45
N GLY A 144 14.18 -0.55 19.96
CA GLY A 144 13.96 0.02 18.62
C GLY A 144 14.24 -0.98 17.50
N TYR A 145 14.74 -0.49 16.36
CA TYR A 145 15.19 -1.34 15.25
C TYR A 145 16.72 -1.27 15.18
N PRO A 146 17.44 -2.41 15.08
CA PRO A 146 18.90 -2.39 15.02
C PRO A 146 19.39 -1.60 13.80
N ASP A 147 20.44 -0.80 13.99
CA ASP A 147 21.10 -0.14 12.86
C ASP A 147 21.93 -1.16 12.09
N LEU A 148 21.36 -1.65 10.99
CA LEU A 148 21.98 -2.61 10.09
C LEU A 148 22.70 -1.92 8.91
N GLY A 149 22.88 -0.59 8.94
CA GLY A 149 23.66 0.16 7.94
C GLY A 149 25.17 -0.03 8.13
N LYS A 150 26.02 -0.08 7.09
CA LYS A 150 25.95 0.42 5.70
C LYS A 150 26.27 -0.68 4.70
N ARG A 151 25.80 -0.55 3.44
CA ARG A 151 26.55 -1.10 2.30
C ARG A 151 27.94 -0.47 2.35
N ARG A 152 29.00 -1.23 2.63
CA ARG A 152 30.34 -0.81 2.21
C ARG A 152 30.24 -0.60 0.70
N ARG A 153 30.27 0.67 0.27
CA ARG A 153 30.39 1.01 -1.15
C ARG A 153 31.77 0.62 -1.63
#